data_AF-A0A7S0HJ76-F1
#
_entry.id   AF-A0A7S0HJ76-F1
#
_cell.length_a   1.000
_cell.length_b   1.000
_cell.length_c   1.000
_cell.angle_alpha   90.00
_cell.angle_beta   90.00
_cell.angle_gamma   90.00
#
_symmetry.space_group_name_H-M   'P 1'
#
loop_
_entity.id
_entity.type
_entity.pdbx_description
1 polymer ?
#
loop_
_entity_poly.entity_id
_entity_poly.type
_entity_poly.pdbx_seq_one_letter_code
_entity_poly.pdbx_strand_id
1 'polypeptide(L)'
;DELIFQLRSPLLRNPLTSDYLNYTSQDGTEGEFRNVTTGEGYVAFRLGPADALRANVQYVIVIDVRNPLEVIRGANVSMEVTSSRRNDLHLSFNFTPVAVLNPYGISLQHPLDTWQPLIVNGSISQSTPLTDASNTLTVIVITNTYLVQGSRLTVSGLCGMA
;
A
#
# COMPACT_ATOMS: atom_id res chain seq x y z
N ASP A 1 20.44 13.55 22.66
CA ASP A 1 21.34 13.68 21.50
C ASP A 1 20.75 12.97 20.29
N GLU A 2 19.48 13.23 19.97
CA GLU A 2 18.77 12.35 19.03
C GLU A 2 18.19 13.18 17.89
N LEU A 3 18.41 12.67 16.67
CA LEU A 3 17.72 13.11 15.47
C LEU A 3 16.59 12.11 15.23
N ILE A 4 15.36 12.61 15.13
CA ILE A 4 14.17 11.78 14.97
C ILE A 4 13.61 12.03 13.58
N PHE A 5 13.43 10.95 12.84
CA PHE A 5 12.68 10.94 11.57
C PHE A 5 11.36 10.29 11.84
N GLN A 6 10.27 10.98 11.49
CA GLN A 6 8.92 10.48 11.69
C GLN A 6 8.14 10.53 10.38
N LEU A 7 7.77 9.36 9.88
CA LEU A 7 6.81 9.19 8.82
C LEU A 7 5.41 9.18 9.42
N ARG A 8 4.51 10.03 8.92
CA ARG A 8 3.13 10.11 9.38
C ARG A 8 2.18 9.76 8.25
N SER A 9 1.18 8.94 8.57
CA SER A 9 0.04 8.64 7.71
C SER A 9 -1.04 7.96 8.53
N PRO A 10 -2.33 8.34 8.40
CA PRO A 10 -3.43 7.74 9.16
C PRO A 10 -3.62 6.22 8.91
N LEU A 11 -2.90 5.65 7.96
CA LEU A 11 -3.02 4.27 7.50
C LEU A 11 -1.88 3.37 7.98
N LEU A 12 -0.87 3.93 8.64
CA LEU A 12 0.21 3.19 9.30
C LEU A 12 -0.30 2.61 10.62
N ARG A 13 -1.35 1.78 10.57
CA ARG A 13 -2.03 1.24 11.77
C ARG A 13 -1.30 0.06 12.42
N ASN A 14 -0.27 -0.49 11.78
CA ASN A 14 0.64 -1.49 12.36
C ASN A 14 1.88 -1.65 11.46
N PRO A 15 2.72 -0.61 11.34
CA PRO A 15 3.61 -0.56 10.19
C PRO A 15 4.83 -1.49 10.33
N LEU A 16 5.24 -1.96 11.51
CA LEU A 16 6.44 -2.79 11.62
C LEU A 16 6.35 -3.75 12.82
N THR A 17 6.72 -5.01 12.63
CA THR A 17 6.98 -5.99 13.70
C THR A 17 8.46 -6.02 14.12
N SER A 18 9.27 -5.10 13.59
CA SER A 18 10.72 -5.08 13.77
C SER A 18 11.18 -3.80 14.48
N ASP A 19 12.15 -3.95 15.40
CA ASP A 19 12.77 -2.85 16.15
C ASP A 19 13.78 -2.03 15.30
N TYR A 20 13.99 -2.45 14.05
CA TYR A 20 14.91 -1.83 13.10
C TYR A 20 14.28 -1.60 11.73
N LEU A 21 14.90 -0.70 10.96
CA LEU A 21 14.48 -0.32 9.62
C LEU A 21 15.70 -0.29 8.70
N ASN A 22 15.65 -1.12 7.66
CA ASN A 22 16.77 -1.22 6.73
C ASN A 22 16.86 0.02 5.85
N TYR A 23 18.10 0.39 5.53
CA TYR A 23 18.39 1.36 4.50
C TYR A 23 19.49 0.88 3.58
N THR A 24 19.45 1.37 2.35
CA THR A 24 20.58 1.30 1.42
C THR A 24 20.92 2.72 1.02
N SER A 25 22.19 3.09 1.14
CA SER A 25 22.69 4.38 0.69
C SER A 25 23.24 4.28 -0.74
N GLN A 26 23.35 5.42 -1.42
CA GLN A 26 23.80 5.49 -2.82
C GLN A 26 25.18 4.87 -3.05
N ASP A 27 26.05 4.87 -2.04
CA ASP A 27 27.38 4.26 -2.13
C ASP A 27 27.37 2.73 -1.95
N GLY A 28 26.19 2.14 -1.79
CA GLY A 28 25.97 0.71 -1.60
C GLY A 28 26.05 0.25 -0.15
N THR A 29 26.26 1.17 0.82
CA THR A 29 26.22 0.79 2.24
C THR A 29 24.80 0.44 2.62
N GLU A 30 24.60 -0.82 3.02
CA GLU A 30 23.40 -1.31 3.68
C GLU A 30 23.56 -1.16 5.21
N GLY A 31 22.48 -0.83 5.89
CA GLY A 31 22.48 -0.71 7.33
C GLY A 31 21.08 -0.70 7.93
N GLU A 32 21.03 -0.52 9.23
CA GLU A 32 19.81 -0.57 10.02
C GLU A 32 19.69 0.68 10.88
N PHE A 33 18.59 1.42 10.75
CA PHE A 33 18.20 2.36 11.78
C PHE A 33 17.58 1.60 12.94
N ARG A 34 18.13 1.79 14.14
CA ARG A 34 17.69 1.15 15.37
C ARG A 34 16.71 2.05 16.13
N ASN A 35 16.11 1.51 17.19
CA ASN A 35 15.16 2.24 18.04
C ASN A 35 13.94 2.75 17.28
N VAL A 36 13.43 1.90 16.37
CA VAL A 36 12.20 2.19 15.64
C VAL A 36 11.03 2.11 16.62
N THR A 37 10.21 3.15 16.61
CA THR A 37 8.96 3.22 17.37
C THR A 37 7.81 3.40 16.41
N THR A 38 6.75 2.65 16.65
CA THR A 38 5.52 2.73 15.87
C THR A 38 4.37 3.13 16.77
N GLY A 39 3.35 3.74 16.18
CA GLY A 39 2.10 4.06 16.86
C GLY A 39 1.00 4.25 15.85
N GLU A 40 -0.19 4.64 16.31
CA GLU A 40 -1.30 4.91 15.41
C GLU A 40 -0.92 6.04 14.44
N GLY A 41 -0.72 5.64 13.19
CA GLY A 41 -0.48 6.55 12.09
C GLY A 41 0.93 7.12 12.00
N TYR A 42 1.93 6.50 12.63
CA TYR A 42 3.32 6.87 12.43
C TYR A 42 4.34 5.73 12.58
N VAL A 43 5.47 5.91 11.90
CA VAL A 43 6.75 5.21 12.14
C VAL A 43 7.79 6.26 12.45
N ALA A 44 8.55 6.09 13.52
CA ALA A 44 9.67 6.95 13.83
C ALA A 44 10.92 6.12 14.11
N PHE A 45 12.08 6.57 13.63
CA PHE A 45 13.37 6.02 14.00
C PHE A 45 14.29 7.11 14.51
N ARG A 46 15.19 6.72 15.41
CA ARG A 46 16.14 7.64 16.05
C ARG A 46 17.54 7.28 15.63
N LEU A 47 18.33 8.29 15.27
CA LEU A 47 19.75 8.09 15.00
C LEU A 47 20.55 8.26 16.29
N GLY A 48 21.35 7.25 16.63
CA GLY A 48 22.32 7.33 17.71
C GLY A 48 23.61 8.08 17.30
N PRO A 49 24.54 8.31 18.23
CA PRO A 49 25.78 9.08 17.96
C PRO A 49 26.69 8.47 16.89
N ALA A 50 26.57 7.17 16.62
CA ALA A 50 27.32 6.45 15.59
C ALA A 50 26.55 6.31 14.27
N ASP A 51 25.24 6.58 14.27
CA ASP A 51 24.36 6.48 13.11
C ASP A 51 24.25 7.86 12.48
N ALA A 52 24.89 8.09 11.34
CA ALA A 52 24.87 9.38 10.68
C ALA A 52 24.42 9.27 9.23
N LEU A 53 23.35 10.00 8.89
CA LEU A 53 23.07 10.33 7.48
C LEU A 53 24.08 11.38 7.03
N ARG A 54 24.81 11.08 5.96
CA ARG A 54 25.83 11.96 5.41
C ARG A 54 25.19 12.97 4.46
N ALA A 55 25.68 14.21 4.50
CA ALA A 55 25.25 15.24 3.56
C ALA A 55 25.50 14.80 2.12
N ASN A 56 24.56 15.12 1.22
CA ASN A 56 24.61 14.80 -0.22
C ASN A 56 24.69 13.30 -0.54
N VAL A 57 24.21 12.44 0.36
CA VAL A 57 24.04 11.00 0.09
C VAL A 57 22.55 10.69 0.03
N GLN A 58 22.10 10.04 -1.04
CA GLN A 58 20.74 9.53 -1.14
C GLN A 58 20.62 8.24 -0.31
N TYR A 59 19.54 8.16 0.46
CA TYR A 59 19.17 6.98 1.24
C TYR A 59 17.82 6.44 0.74
N VAL A 60 17.75 5.13 0.55
CA VAL A 60 16.51 4.40 0.24
C VAL A 60 16.10 3.67 1.50
N ILE A 61 14.89 3.96 1.96
CA ILE A 61 14.25 3.36 3.12
C ILE A 61 13.06 2.55 2.62
N VAL A 62 12.97 1.28 3.03
CA VAL A 62 11.88 0.38 2.66
C VAL A 62 11.06 0.07 3.91
N ILE A 63 9.75 0.25 3.81
CA ILE A 63 8.79 -0.02 4.90
C ILE A 63 7.73 -0.96 4.33
N ASP A 64 7.69 -2.17 4.87
CA ASP A 64 6.63 -3.11 4.54
C ASP A 64 5.37 -2.75 5.30
N VAL A 65 4.29 -2.48 4.56
CA VAL A 65 2.98 -2.18 5.12
C VAL A 65 1.96 -3.20 4.65
N ARG A 66 0.99 -3.49 5.51
CA ARG A 66 -0.19 -4.28 5.12
C ARG A 66 -1.32 -3.35 4.73
N ASN A 67 -1.84 -3.53 3.52
CA ASN A 67 -3.04 -2.82 3.07
C ASN A 67 -4.24 -3.19 3.95
N PRO A 68 -5.06 -2.22 4.37
CA PRO A 68 -6.29 -2.48 5.13
C PRO A 68 -7.38 -3.15 4.26
N LEU A 69 -8.43 -3.61 4.93
CA LEU A 69 -9.60 -4.25 4.29
C LEU A 69 -10.50 -3.25 3.54
N GLU A 70 -10.34 -1.96 3.83
CA GLU A 70 -11.14 -0.89 3.26
C GLU A 70 -10.41 -0.19 2.12
N VAL A 71 -11.20 0.36 1.21
CA VAL A 71 -10.73 1.18 0.11
C VAL A 71 -10.29 2.54 0.63
N ILE A 72 -9.08 2.96 0.26
CA ILE A 72 -8.52 4.26 0.64
C ILE A 72 -7.97 4.97 -0.58
N ARG A 73 -8.14 6.30 -0.58
CA ARG A 73 -7.75 7.19 -1.66
C ARG A 73 -7.04 8.41 -1.10
N GLY A 74 -5.91 8.77 -1.70
CA GLY A 74 -5.21 10.02 -1.45
C GLY A 74 -4.71 10.14 -0.01
N ALA A 75 -4.03 9.11 0.51
CA ALA A 75 -3.44 9.22 1.83
C ALA A 75 -2.42 10.35 1.85
N ASN A 76 -2.58 11.29 2.79
CA ASN A 76 -1.52 12.26 3.03
C ASN A 76 -0.39 11.56 3.79
N VAL A 77 0.76 11.49 3.14
CA VAL A 77 1.99 10.99 3.75
C VAL A 77 2.96 12.15 3.82
N SER A 78 3.49 12.35 5.02
CA SER A 78 4.51 13.36 5.28
C SER A 78 5.62 12.78 6.12
N MET A 79 6.80 13.38 6.02
CA MET A 79 7.90 13.10 6.93
C MET A 79 8.34 14.38 7.61
N GLU A 80 8.62 14.24 8.90
CA GLU A 80 9.09 15.29 9.79
C GLU A 80 10.46 14.90 10.32
N VAL A 81 11.38 15.87 10.36
CA VAL A 81 12.71 15.71 10.96
C VAL A 81 12.84 16.71 12.09
N THR A 82 13.20 16.22 13.28
CA THR A 82 13.40 17.05 14.48
C THR A 82 14.72 16.71 15.18
N SER A 83 15.40 17.71 15.72
CA SER A 83 16.63 17.55 16.50
C SER A 83 16.49 18.21 17.87
N SER A 84 16.98 17.54 18.93
CA SER A 84 16.98 18.07 20.29
C SER A 84 18.17 18.99 20.62
N ARG A 85 19.05 19.31 19.65
CA ARG A 85 20.21 20.20 19.85
C ARG A 85 19.84 21.64 19.45
N ARG A 86 20.64 22.62 19.90
CA ARG A 86 20.47 24.09 19.68
C ARG A 86 20.21 24.57 18.23
N ASN A 87 20.22 23.68 17.25
CA ASN A 87 19.66 23.93 15.93
C ASN A 87 18.32 23.19 15.87
N ASP A 88 17.24 23.89 16.19
CA ASP A 88 15.86 23.40 16.04
C ASP A 88 15.57 23.21 14.54
N LEU A 89 16.09 22.12 13.99
CA LEU A 89 15.83 21.71 12.63
C LEU A 89 14.42 21.10 12.65
N HIS A 90 13.43 21.88 12.24
CA HIS A 90 12.09 21.39 11.96
C HIS A 90 11.85 21.54 10.46
N LEU A 91 11.93 20.41 9.75
CA LEU A 91 11.61 20.32 8.34
C LEU A 91 10.47 19.33 8.15
N SER A 92 9.52 19.70 7.31
CA SER A 92 8.44 18.83 6.87
C SER A 92 8.39 18.78 5.35
N PHE A 93 8.10 17.60 4.82
CA PHE A 93 7.91 17.40 3.40
C PHE A 93 6.78 16.42 3.13
N ASN A 94 6.10 16.66 2.02
CA ASN A 94 5.06 15.77 1.50
C ASN A 94 5.65 14.92 0.37
N PHE A 95 5.22 13.66 0.30
CA PHE A 95 5.66 12.79 -0.79
C PHE A 95 4.92 13.17 -2.07
N THR A 96 5.67 13.38 -3.14
CA THR A 96 5.09 13.52 -4.47
C THR A 96 4.80 12.12 -4.99
N PRO A 97 3.54 11.82 -5.36
CA PRO A 97 3.24 10.49 -5.86
C PRO A 97 3.97 10.18 -7.17
N VAL A 98 4.36 8.93 -7.30
CA VAL A 98 4.94 8.40 -8.53
C VAL A 98 3.95 7.41 -9.13
N ALA A 99 3.49 7.69 -10.34
CA ALA A 99 2.61 6.77 -11.06
C ALA A 99 3.40 5.52 -11.42
N VAL A 100 2.98 4.37 -10.90
CA VAL A 100 3.56 3.07 -11.21
C VAL A 100 2.48 2.19 -11.86
N LEU A 101 2.83 1.57 -12.99
CA LEU A 101 2.02 0.52 -13.61
C LEU A 101 1.97 -0.69 -12.66
N ASN A 102 0.78 -1.14 -12.30
CA ASN A 102 0.60 -2.34 -11.49
C ASN A 102 -0.12 -3.44 -12.30
N PRO A 103 0.06 -4.72 -11.92
CA PRO A 103 -0.57 -5.84 -12.62
C PRO A 103 -2.10 -5.84 -12.55
N TYR A 104 -2.69 -4.98 -11.71
CA TYR A 104 -4.13 -4.84 -11.54
C TYR A 104 -4.76 -3.83 -12.52
N GLY A 105 -3.94 -3.12 -13.32
CA GLY A 105 -4.43 -2.13 -14.29
C GLY A 105 -4.91 -0.83 -13.63
N ILE A 106 -4.51 -0.59 -12.38
CA ILE A 106 -4.91 0.57 -11.61
C ILE A 106 -3.76 1.58 -11.62
N SER A 107 -4.05 2.88 -11.73
CA SER A 107 -3.03 3.91 -11.55
C SER A 107 -2.85 4.18 -10.05
N LEU A 108 -1.66 3.94 -9.50
CA LEU A 108 -1.32 4.32 -8.13
C LEU A 108 -0.76 5.74 -8.14
N GLN A 109 -1.62 6.72 -7.87
CA GLN A 109 -1.26 8.13 -7.92
C GLN A 109 -1.09 8.77 -6.55
N HIS A 110 -1.23 8.03 -5.46
CA HIS A 110 -0.85 8.49 -4.12
C HIS A 110 -0.24 7.34 -3.34
N PRO A 111 0.73 7.61 -2.44
CA PRO A 111 1.18 6.60 -1.49
C PRO A 111 -0.02 6.03 -0.71
N LEU A 112 0.00 4.71 -0.49
CA LEU A 112 -1.03 4.00 0.29
C LEU A 112 -2.46 4.08 -0.31
N ASP A 113 -2.60 4.34 -1.62
CA ASP A 113 -3.85 4.13 -2.35
C ASP A 113 -4.20 2.63 -2.39
N THR A 114 -5.35 2.24 -1.84
CA THR A 114 -5.81 0.85 -1.84
C THR A 114 -7.08 0.68 -2.66
N TRP A 115 -7.21 -0.48 -3.29
CA TRP A 115 -8.36 -0.82 -4.14
C TRP A 115 -8.87 -2.21 -3.81
N GLN A 116 -10.19 -2.37 -3.93
CA GLN A 116 -10.86 -3.66 -3.81
C GLN A 116 -11.38 -4.09 -5.18
N PRO A 117 -11.16 -5.36 -5.58
CA PRO A 117 -11.80 -5.92 -6.77
C PRO A 117 -13.31 -5.98 -6.61
N LEU A 118 -14.04 -5.43 -7.58
CA LEU A 118 -15.49 -5.42 -7.65
C LEU A 118 -15.97 -5.77 -9.06
N ILE A 119 -17.11 -6.47 -9.12
CA ILE A 119 -17.92 -6.59 -10.33
C ILE A 119 -18.75 -5.32 -10.42
N VAL A 120 -18.51 -4.51 -11.45
CA VAL A 120 -19.23 -3.25 -11.68
C VAL A 120 -20.50 -3.46 -12.50
N ASN A 121 -20.52 -4.50 -13.33
CA ASN A 121 -21.71 -4.90 -14.07
C ASN A 121 -21.68 -6.41 -14.30
N GLY A 122 -22.84 -7.05 -14.19
CA GLY A 122 -23.00 -8.48 -14.41
C GLY A 122 -24.38 -8.77 -14.98
N SER A 123 -24.44 -9.57 -16.04
CA SER A 123 -25.71 -10.03 -16.60
C SER A 123 -25.60 -11.49 -17.01
N ILE A 124 -26.69 -12.23 -16.82
CA ILE A 124 -26.86 -13.58 -17.32
C ILE A 124 -28.09 -13.63 -18.22
N SER A 125 -27.96 -14.31 -19.35
CA SER A 125 -29.06 -14.60 -20.26
C SER A 125 -29.00 -16.06 -20.71
N GLN A 126 -30.10 -16.56 -21.24
CA GLN A 126 -30.20 -17.93 -21.71
C GLN A 126 -30.80 -17.98 -23.11
N SER A 127 -30.44 -18.99 -23.90
CA SER A 127 -30.93 -19.13 -25.27
C SER A 127 -32.34 -19.73 -25.36
N THR A 128 -32.76 -20.57 -24.40
CA THR A 128 -34.10 -21.15 -24.35
C THR A 128 -34.57 -21.45 -22.92
N PRO A 129 -35.85 -21.20 -22.58
CA PRO A 129 -36.43 -21.60 -21.30
C PRO A 129 -37.11 -22.99 -21.32
N LEU A 130 -37.14 -23.67 -22.47
CA LEU A 130 -37.93 -24.89 -22.64
C LEU A 130 -37.28 -26.11 -21.95
N THR A 131 -38.11 -26.90 -21.27
CA THR A 131 -37.70 -28.18 -20.68
C THR A 131 -37.21 -29.14 -21.76
N ASP A 132 -36.17 -29.91 -21.44
CA ASP A 132 -35.56 -30.92 -22.33
C ASP A 132 -34.93 -30.35 -23.63
N ALA A 133 -34.86 -29.02 -23.76
CA ALA A 133 -34.15 -28.35 -24.86
C ALA A 133 -32.70 -27.99 -24.44
N SER A 134 -31.76 -28.03 -25.39
CA SER A 134 -30.40 -27.54 -25.16
C SER A 134 -30.40 -26.03 -24.92
N ASN A 135 -29.86 -25.62 -23.77
CA ASN A 135 -29.79 -24.22 -23.36
C ASN A 135 -28.34 -23.76 -23.20
N THR A 136 -28.03 -22.55 -23.66
CA THR A 136 -26.73 -21.90 -23.48
C THR A 136 -26.92 -20.69 -22.57
N LEU A 137 -26.16 -20.66 -21.47
CA LEU A 137 -26.09 -19.49 -20.60
C LEU A 137 -24.97 -18.55 -21.09
N THR A 138 -25.31 -17.30 -21.37
CA THR A 138 -24.33 -16.26 -21.68
C THR A 138 -24.19 -15.33 -20.47
N VAL A 139 -22.98 -15.32 -19.90
CA VAL A 139 -22.62 -14.48 -18.76
C VAL A 139 -21.70 -13.36 -19.24
N ILE A 140 -22.06 -12.11 -18.94
CA ILE A 140 -21.25 -10.92 -19.19
C ILE A 140 -20.87 -10.35 -17.83
N VAL A 141 -19.59 -10.11 -17.60
CA VAL A 141 -19.05 -9.51 -16.37
C VAL A 141 -18.09 -8.40 -16.72
N ILE A 142 -18.22 -7.26 -16.04
CA ILE A 142 -17.29 -6.14 -16.09
C ILE A 142 -16.75 -5.95 -14.67
N THR A 143 -15.44 -5.84 -14.52
CA THR A 143 -14.77 -5.59 -13.24
C THR A 143 -14.11 -4.20 -13.22
N ASN A 144 -13.91 -3.64 -12.03
CA ASN A 144 -13.21 -2.34 -11.87
C ASN A 144 -11.67 -2.46 -11.93
N THR A 145 -11.15 -3.69 -11.99
CA THR A 145 -9.72 -4.01 -11.93
C THR A 145 -9.44 -5.28 -12.72
N TYR A 146 -8.19 -5.50 -13.09
CA TYR A 146 -7.76 -6.78 -13.67
C TYR A 146 -7.85 -7.91 -12.64
N LEU A 147 -8.39 -9.05 -13.08
CA LEU A 147 -8.33 -10.31 -12.35
C LEU A 147 -7.04 -11.02 -12.78
N VAL A 148 -6.05 -11.04 -11.90
CA VAL A 148 -4.75 -11.69 -12.15
C VAL A 148 -4.83 -13.21 -11.88
N GLN A 149 -3.81 -13.96 -12.31
CA GLN A 149 -3.70 -15.39 -12.04
C GLN A 149 -3.95 -15.72 -10.56
N GLY A 150 -4.80 -16.71 -10.30
CA GLY A 150 -5.23 -17.09 -8.94
C GLY A 150 -6.54 -16.45 -8.47
N SER A 151 -7.06 -15.44 -9.19
CA SER A 151 -8.40 -14.89 -8.94
C SER A 151 -9.49 -15.93 -9.22
N ARG A 152 -10.58 -15.92 -8.43
CA ARG A 152 -11.72 -16.83 -8.60
C ARG A 152 -13.01 -16.05 -8.84
N LEU A 153 -13.56 -16.16 -10.05
CA LEU A 153 -14.93 -15.73 -10.35
C LEU A 153 -15.86 -16.94 -10.16
N THR A 154 -16.87 -16.80 -9.31
CA THR A 154 -17.84 -17.88 -9.03
C THR A 154 -19.22 -17.46 -9.50
N VAL A 155 -19.85 -18.28 -10.35
CA VAL A 155 -21.27 -18.20 -10.67
C VAL A 155 -21.97 -19.30 -9.89
N SER A 156 -22.96 -18.94 -9.07
CA SER A 156 -23.71 -19.86 -8.20
C SER A 156 -25.22 -19.71 -8.43
N GLY A 157 -26.01 -20.63 -7.88
CA GLY A 157 -27.47 -20.59 -8.01
C GLY A 157 -27.99 -21.00 -9.40
N LEU A 158 -27.21 -21.76 -10.17
CA LEU A 158 -27.61 -22.24 -11.50
C LEU A 158 -28.59 -23.44 -11.46
N CYS A 159 -28.92 -23.92 -10.27
CA CYS A 159 -30.00 -24.86 -10.03
C CYS A 159 -31.06 -24.18 -9.17
N GLY A 160 -32.32 -24.28 -9.58
CA GLY A 160 -33.44 -23.91 -8.71
C GLY A 160 -33.46 -24.83 -7.49
N MET A 161 -33.73 -24.29 -6.31
CA MET A 161 -34.09 -25.11 -5.15
C MET A 161 -35.51 -25.65 -5.43
N ALA A 162 -35.65 -26.98 -5.40
CA ALA A 162 -36.95 -27.65 -5.46
C ALA A 162 -37.77 -27.39 -4.19
#